data_AF-A0A1G6Q447-F1
#
_entry.id   AF-A0A1G6Q447-F1
#
_cell.length_a   1.000
_cell.length_b   1.000
_cell.length_c   1.000
_cell.angle_alpha   90.00
_cell.angle_beta   90.00
_cell.angle_gamma   90.00
#
_symmetry.space_group_name_H-M   'P 1'
#
loop_
_entity.id
_entity.type
_entity.pdbx_description
1 polymer ?
#
loop_
_entity_poly.entity_id
_entity_poly.type
_entity_poly.pdbx_seq_one_letter_code
_entity_poly.pdbx_strand_id
1 'polypeptide(L)'
;MVEASEQGYPDFPVRDVRRMFRVLVALDKLGSSRLTQLVNETGYSKQNILDSMKRSGAQLGVVIEKDENEYRLVSWGPALNKAGVRKLLRESVSSNE
;
A
#
# COMPACT_ATOMS: atom_id res chain seq x y z
N MET A 1 -16.58 -15.77 -4.40
CA MET A 1 -16.70 -14.58 -5.26
C MET A 1 -16.03 -13.44 -4.54
N VAL A 2 -14.85 -13.01 -5.01
CA VAL A 2 -14.24 -11.75 -4.59
C VAL A 2 -14.61 -10.78 -5.70
N GLU A 3 -15.51 -9.84 -5.39
CA GLU A 3 -15.90 -8.79 -6.34
C GLU A 3 -14.70 -7.89 -6.58
N ALA A 4 -14.33 -7.73 -7.85
CA ALA A 4 -13.22 -6.89 -8.24
C ALA A 4 -13.52 -5.44 -7.83
N SER A 5 -12.65 -4.86 -7.01
CA SER A 5 -12.68 -3.42 -6.74
C SER A 5 -12.56 -2.67 -8.07
N GLU A 6 -13.39 -1.64 -8.28
CA GLU A 6 -13.52 -0.85 -9.53
C GLU A 6 -12.21 -0.18 -10.03
N GLN A 7 -11.08 -0.40 -9.37
CA GLN A 7 -9.79 0.21 -9.65
C GLN A 7 -8.71 -0.75 -10.17
N GLY A 8 -9.09 -1.96 -10.59
CA GLY A 8 -8.18 -2.84 -11.33
C GLY A 8 -7.03 -3.43 -10.51
N TYR A 9 -7.12 -3.41 -9.18
CA TYR A 9 -6.21 -4.18 -8.32
C TYR A 9 -6.93 -5.41 -7.76
N PRO A 10 -6.29 -6.60 -7.79
CA PRO A 10 -6.87 -7.82 -7.24
C PRO A 10 -7.12 -7.66 -5.75
N ASP A 11 -8.25 -8.19 -5.30
CA ASP A 11 -8.65 -8.15 -3.91
C ASP A 11 -7.84 -9.19 -3.13
N PHE A 12 -6.68 -8.77 -2.60
CA PHE A 12 -5.78 -9.68 -1.88
C PHE A 12 -6.43 -10.20 -0.58
N PRO A 13 -6.11 -11.41 -0.10
CA PRO A 13 -6.60 -11.91 1.19
C PRO A 13 -6.25 -11.02 2.38
N VAL A 14 -7.07 -11.10 3.43
CA VAL A 14 -6.79 -10.45 4.71
C VAL A 14 -5.44 -10.95 5.25
N ARG A 15 -4.55 -10.04 5.63
CA ARG A 15 -3.13 -10.26 6.04
C ARG A 15 -2.14 -10.57 4.92
N ASP A 16 -2.53 -10.58 3.65
CA ASP A 16 -1.57 -10.70 2.53
C ASP A 16 -0.59 -9.52 2.51
N VAL A 17 0.70 -9.83 2.34
CA VAL A 17 1.78 -8.83 2.31
C VAL A 17 1.61 -7.82 1.16
N ARG A 18 0.99 -8.23 0.05
CA ARG A 18 0.73 -7.38 -1.12
C ARG A 18 -0.24 -6.24 -0.79
N ARG A 19 -1.15 -6.41 0.17
CA ARG A 19 -1.97 -5.29 0.68
C ARG A 19 -1.11 -4.21 1.31
N MET A 20 -0.16 -4.61 2.16
CA MET A 20 0.77 -3.66 2.79
C MET A 20 1.60 -2.95 1.73
N PHE A 21 2.10 -3.67 0.73
CA PHE A 21 2.84 -3.09 -0.39
C PHE A 21 2.00 -2.12 -1.23
N ARG A 22 0.71 -2.41 -1.44
CA ARG A 22 -0.21 -1.50 -2.15
C ARG A 22 -0.34 -0.15 -1.44
N VAL A 23 -0.40 -0.15 -0.10
CA VAL A 23 -0.41 1.09 0.70
C VAL A 23 0.89 1.87 0.53
N LEU A 24 2.05 1.21 0.56
CA LEU A 24 3.35 1.88 0.37
C LEU A 24 3.48 2.49 -1.02
N VAL A 25 3.05 1.77 -2.05
CA VAL A 25 3.04 2.28 -3.43
C VAL A 25 2.09 3.47 -3.58
N ALA A 26 0.93 3.45 -2.91
CA ALA A 26 0.00 4.56 -2.91
C ALA A 26 0.60 5.82 -2.25
N LEU A 27 1.22 5.67 -1.07
CA LEU A 27 1.93 6.77 -0.40
C LEU A 27 3.04 7.34 -1.28
N ASP A 28 3.88 6.50 -1.87
CA ASP A 28 4.97 6.92 -2.75
C ASP A 28 4.48 7.61 -4.03
N LYS A 29 3.31 7.19 -4.56
CA LYS A 29 2.69 7.78 -5.75
C LYS A 29 2.08 9.16 -5.46
N LEU A 30 1.39 9.29 -4.32
CA LEU A 30 0.66 10.50 -3.98
C LEU A 30 1.53 11.54 -3.24
N GLY A 31 2.67 11.12 -2.68
CA GLY A 31 3.58 11.99 -1.93
C GLY A 31 3.06 12.23 -0.52
N SER A 32 2.48 13.42 -0.28
CA SER A 32 1.79 13.75 0.97
C SER A 32 0.29 13.49 0.82
N SER A 33 -0.30 12.70 1.71
CA SER A 33 -1.69 12.25 1.52
C SER A 33 -2.47 12.06 2.79
N ARG A 34 -3.74 12.47 2.75
CA ARG A 34 -4.73 12.18 3.78
C ARG A 34 -5.19 10.73 3.67
N LEU A 35 -5.67 10.17 4.78
CA LEU A 35 -6.22 8.81 4.80
C LEU A 35 -7.35 8.62 3.79
N THR A 36 -8.19 9.63 3.53
CA THR A 36 -9.28 9.54 2.54
C THR A 36 -8.75 9.37 1.11
N GLN A 37 -7.65 10.02 0.75
CA GLN A 37 -7.01 9.84 -0.56
C GLN A 37 -6.43 8.44 -0.69
N LEU A 38 -5.84 7.91 0.39
CA LEU A 38 -5.32 6.54 0.41
C LEU A 38 -6.43 5.48 0.35
N VAL A 39 -7.58 5.71 1.00
CA VAL A 39 -8.77 4.86 0.83
C VAL A 39 -9.19 4.85 -0.63
N ASN A 40 -9.29 6.02 -1.25
CA ASN A 40 -9.69 6.14 -2.65
C ASN A 40 -8.68 5.54 -3.61
N GLU A 41 -7.37 5.55 -3.32
CA GLU A 41 -6.35 4.96 -4.19
C GLU A 41 -6.18 3.45 -3.98
N THR A 42 -6.43 2.94 -2.78
CA THR A 42 -6.14 1.54 -2.42
C THR A 42 -7.38 0.65 -2.34
N GLY A 43 -8.57 1.22 -2.16
CA GLY A 43 -9.80 0.51 -1.85
C GLY A 43 -9.86 -0.04 -0.40
N TYR A 44 -8.86 0.23 0.44
CA TYR A 44 -8.82 -0.29 1.80
C TYR A 44 -9.46 0.66 2.81
N SER A 45 -10.03 0.10 3.88
CA SER A 45 -10.51 0.89 5.02
C SER A 45 -9.36 1.68 5.68
N LYS A 46 -9.69 2.80 6.33
CA LYS A 46 -8.72 3.63 7.06
C LYS A 46 -7.92 2.82 8.09
N GLN A 47 -8.59 1.90 8.80
CA GLN A 47 -7.95 1.05 9.79
C GLN A 47 -6.91 0.11 9.14
N ASN A 48 -7.27 -0.55 8.03
CA ASN A 48 -6.36 -1.44 7.31
C ASN A 48 -5.13 -0.68 6.78
N ILE A 49 -5.30 0.57 6.34
CA ILE A 49 -4.21 1.44 5.89
C ILE A 49 -3.28 1.74 7.07
N LEU A 50 -3.81 2.20 8.20
CA LEU A 50 -3.02 2.51 9.40
C LEU A 50 -2.26 1.28 9.93
N ASP A 51 -2.92 0.13 9.97
CA ASP A 51 -2.28 -1.13 10.40
C ASP A 51 -1.17 -1.55 9.43
N SER A 52 -1.37 -1.33 8.13
CA SER A 52 -0.35 -1.60 7.12
C SER A 52 0.87 -0.69 7.28
N MET A 53 0.68 0.61 7.54
CA MET A 53 1.77 1.56 7.80
C MET A 53 2.56 1.19 9.06
N LYS A 54 1.86 0.85 10.14
CA LYS A 54 2.51 0.44 11.40
C LYS A 54 3.32 -0.84 11.21
N ARG A 55 2.74 -1.82 10.51
CA ARG A 55 3.40 -3.11 10.25
C ARG A 55 4.58 -2.96 9.30
N SER A 56 4.50 -2.13 8.27
CA SER A 56 5.63 -1.94 7.35
C SER A 56 6.82 -1.30 8.06
N GLY A 57 6.58 -0.34 8.95
CA GLY A 57 7.64 0.21 9.81
C GLY A 57 8.26 -0.85 10.71
N ALA A 58 7.42 -1.59 11.45
CA ALA A 58 7.90 -2.59 12.41
C ALA A 58 8.59 -3.81 11.76
N GLN A 59 8.13 -4.26 10.59
CA GLN A 59 8.58 -5.51 9.97
C GLN A 59 9.67 -5.29 8.91
N LEU A 60 9.70 -4.11 8.27
CA LEU A 60 10.52 -3.87 7.08
C LEU A 60 11.40 -2.62 7.18
N GLY A 61 11.30 -1.87 8.29
CA GLY A 61 12.08 -0.64 8.50
C GLY A 61 11.64 0.53 7.61
N VAL A 62 10.41 0.50 7.12
CA VAL A 62 9.82 1.60 6.34
C VAL A 62 9.61 2.83 7.24
N VAL A 63 9.93 4.02 6.74
CA VAL A 63 9.73 5.28 7.46
C VAL A 63 8.61 6.07 6.81
N ILE A 64 7.54 6.27 7.58
CA ILE A 64 6.38 7.09 7.20
C ILE A 64 6.24 8.17 8.26
N GLU A 65 6.27 9.42 7.80
CA GLU A 65 6.00 10.57 8.65
C GLU A 65 4.52 10.92 8.59
N LYS A 66 4.01 11.42 9.72
CA LYS A 66 2.69 12.05 9.80
C LYS A 66 2.89 13.51 10.15
N ASP A 67 2.41 14.39 9.29
CA ASP A 67 2.36 15.83 9.53
C ASP A 67 0.90 16.27 9.53
N GLU A 68 0.44 16.82 10.66
CA GLU A 68 -0.96 17.09 10.97
C GLU A 68 -1.93 15.94 10.61
N ASN A 69 -2.48 15.98 9.39
CA ASN A 69 -3.47 15.04 8.85
C ASN A 69 -3.00 14.31 7.59
N GLU A 70 -1.75 14.49 7.20
CA GLU A 70 -1.15 13.90 6.01
C GLU A 70 -0.05 12.90 6.39
N TYR A 71 0.10 11.89 5.54
CA TYR A 71 1.10 10.84 5.67
C TYR A 71 2.00 10.88 4.45
N ARG A 72 3.31 10.74 4.68
CA ARG A 72 4.32 10.75 3.63
C ARG A 72 5.30 9.61 3.83
N LEU A 73 5.51 8.84 2.77
CA LEU A 73 6.58 7.83 2.75
C LEU A 73 7.92 8.53 2.55
N VAL A 74 8.81 8.43 3.54
CA VAL A 74 10.13 9.08 3.53
C VAL A 74 11.22 8.10 3.13
N SER A 75 11.11 6.85 3.57
CA SER A 75 12.05 5.79 3.22
C SER A 75 11.36 4.45 3.09
N TRP A 76 11.74 3.68 2.08
CA TRP A 76 11.31 2.30 1.90
C TRP A 76 12.00 1.33 2.88
N GLY A 77 12.96 1.82 3.67
CA GLY A 77 13.77 0.99 4.55
C GLY A 77 14.82 0.16 3.78
N PRO A 78 15.68 -0.56 4.50
CA PRO A 78 16.76 -1.35 3.90
C PRO A 78 16.26 -2.67 3.29
N ALA A 79 15.10 -3.17 3.70
CA ALA A 79 14.61 -4.50 3.32
C ALA A 79 13.86 -4.51 1.99
N LEU A 80 13.28 -3.39 1.56
CA LEU A 80 12.42 -3.33 0.38
C LEU A 80 13.10 -2.72 -0.83
N ASN A 81 13.07 -3.44 -1.94
CA ASN A 81 13.34 -2.88 -3.26
C ASN A 81 12.05 -2.30 -3.87
N LYS A 82 11.96 -0.96 -3.92
CA LYS A 82 10.83 -0.22 -4.50
C LYS A 82 10.43 -0.71 -5.90
N ALA A 83 11.40 -0.92 -6.80
CA ALA A 83 11.13 -1.36 -8.16
C ALA A 83 10.56 -2.79 -8.19
N GLY A 84 11.14 -3.69 -7.37
CA GLY A 84 10.67 -5.06 -7.22
C GLY A 84 9.24 -5.13 -6.69
N VAL A 85 8.90 -4.34 -5.68
CA VAL A 85 7.54 -4.24 -5.14
C VAL A 85 6.54 -3.76 -6.21
N ARG A 86 6.88 -2.72 -6.98
CA ARG A 86 6.03 -2.21 -8.06
C ARG A 86 5.86 -3.21 -9.21
N LYS A 87 6.88 -4.04 -9.47
CA LYS A 87 6.80 -5.11 -10.47
C LYS A 87 5.86 -6.22 -9.99
N LEU A 88 6.05 -6.71 -8.77
CA LEU A 88 5.21 -7.75 -8.15
C LEU A 88 3.72 -7.38 -8.20
N LEU A 89 3.37 -6.14 -7.85
CA LEU A 89 1.97 -5.69 -7.85
C LEU A 89 1.38 -5.60 -9.26
N ARG A 90 2.19 -5.33 -10.30
CA ARG A 90 1.71 -5.32 -11.69
C ARG A 90 1.46 -6.73 -12.22
N GLU A 91 2.39 -7.64 -11.97
CA GLU A 91 2.25 -9.05 -12.40
C GLU A 91 1.04 -9.72 -11.73
N SER A 92 0.71 -9.33 -10.48
CA SER A 92 -0.50 -9.84 -9.81
C SER A 92 -1.83 -9.41 -10.44
N VAL A 93 -1.83 -8.38 -11.31
CA VAL A 93 -3.02 -7.94 -12.05
C VAL A 93 -3.17 -8.72 -13.38
N SER A 94 -2.09 -9.34 -13.87
CA SER A 94 -2.04 -10.00 -15.18
C SER A 94 -2.28 -11.51 -15.16
N SER A 95 -2.53 -12.13 -14.01
CA SER A 95 -2.92 -13.55 -13.93
C SER A 95 -4.44 -13.71 -14.06
N ASN A 96 -4.97 -13.39 -15.23
CA ASN A 96 -6.32 -13.79 -15.66
C ASN A 96 -6.35 -13.88 -17.19
N GLU A 97 -5.52 -14.76 -17.75
CA GLU A 97 -5.61 -15.30 -19.12
C GLU A 97 -5.54 -16.82 -19.05
#